data_AF-A0A2Z5N1V1-F1
#
_entry.id   AF-A0A2Z5N1V1-F1
#
_cell.length_a   1.000
_cell.length_b   1.000
_cell.length_c   1.000
_cell.angle_alpha   90.00
_cell.angle_beta   90.00
_cell.angle_gamma   90.00
#
_symmetry.space_group_name_H-M   'P 1'
#
loop_
_entity.id
_entity.type
_entity.pdbx_description
1 polymer ?
#
loop_
_entity_poly.entity_id
_entity_poly.type
_entity_poly.pdbx_seq_one_letter_code
_entity_poly.pdbx_strand_id
1 'polypeptide(L)'
;MAFPVQTLTQLRPILVGFRKSAGLTQAQLAARLGVTQQSYAQLEANPSAVSIERLFKVLNTLGVRMTLDPGAHDEPAEFAEPDADADADADADAGTAARKPAASKRKPESARGVTAAKAAKARTGTTTGAARKRPAAATPGKPRVSKREDW
;
A
#
# COMPACT_ATOMS: atom_id res chain seq x y z
N MET A 1 -0.40 5.34 24.84
CA MET A 1 -0.17 6.49 23.95
C MET A 1 -0.89 6.23 22.63
N ALA A 2 -1.56 7.23 22.07
CA ALA A 2 -2.24 7.11 20.78
C ALA A 2 -1.29 7.56 19.65
N PHE A 3 -1.40 6.93 18.48
CA PHE A 3 -0.61 7.26 17.30
C PHE A 3 -1.57 7.66 16.17
N PRO A 4 -1.89 8.95 16.02
CA PRO A 4 -2.79 9.39 14.97
C PRO A 4 -2.16 9.13 13.60
N VAL A 5 -2.95 8.57 12.68
CA VAL A 5 -2.56 8.31 11.29
C VAL A 5 -3.43 9.19 10.40
N GLN A 6 -2.82 10.24 9.85
CA GLN A 6 -3.44 11.16 8.88
C GLN A 6 -3.00 10.82 7.45
N THR A 7 -1.82 10.22 7.27
CA THR A 7 -1.30 9.87 5.95
C THR A 7 -0.72 8.46 5.93
N LEU A 8 -0.73 7.83 4.75
CA LEU A 8 -0.26 6.45 4.58
C LEU A 8 1.25 6.29 4.86
N THR A 9 2.05 7.34 4.68
CA THR A 9 3.49 7.30 4.93
C THR A 9 3.83 7.16 6.42
N GLN A 10 2.90 7.54 7.30
CA GLN A 10 3.04 7.39 8.75
C GLN A 10 2.93 5.93 9.21
N LEU A 11 2.28 5.05 8.42
CA LEU A 11 2.06 3.66 8.82
C LEU A 11 3.37 2.88 9.01
N ARG A 12 4.36 3.08 8.14
CA ARG A 12 5.63 2.35 8.21
C ARG A 12 6.38 2.58 9.53
N PRO A 13 6.73 3.81 9.94
CA PRO A 13 7.45 4.02 11.19
C PRO A 13 6.64 3.56 12.41
N ILE A 14 5.30 3.66 12.37
CA ILE A 14 4.42 3.16 13.44
C ILE A 14 4.52 1.63 13.56
N LEU A 15 4.39 0.88 12.45
CA LEU A 15 4.50 -0.59 12.46
C LEU A 15 5.89 -1.05 12.93
N VAL A 16 6.96 -0.40 12.45
CA VAL A 16 8.33 -0.67 12.88
C VAL A 16 8.48 -0.44 14.38
N GLY A 17 7.95 0.67 14.89
CA GLY A 17 7.97 1.03 16.30
C GLY A 17 7.29 -0.01 17.18
N PHE A 18 6.06 -0.42 16.81
CA PHE A 18 5.34 -1.46 17.55
C PHE A 18 6.06 -2.80 17.52
N ARG A 19 6.58 -3.22 16.37
CA ARG A 19 7.37 -4.45 16.25
C ARG A 19 8.58 -4.44 17.19
N LYS A 20 9.34 -3.34 17.20
CA LYS A 20 10.51 -3.17 18.09
C LYS A 20 10.10 -3.13 19.56
N SER A 21 9.02 -2.43 19.90
CA SER A 21 8.51 -2.39 21.28
C SER A 21 8.05 -3.75 21.80
N ALA A 22 7.58 -4.62 20.89
CA ALA A 22 7.23 -6.01 21.20
C ALA A 22 8.46 -6.95 21.26
N GLY A 23 9.67 -6.44 21.04
CA GLY A 23 10.91 -7.22 21.05
C GLY A 23 11.02 -8.22 19.89
N LEU A 24 10.27 -8.03 18.80
CA LEU A 24 10.21 -8.98 17.69
C LEU A 24 11.13 -8.56 16.55
N THR A 25 11.89 -9.51 16.01
CA THR A 25 12.54 -9.36 14.69
C THR A 25 11.52 -9.49 13.57
N GLN A 26 11.88 -9.06 12.36
CA GLN A 26 11.04 -9.27 11.18
C GLN A 26 10.74 -10.75 10.93
N ALA A 27 11.74 -11.62 11.11
CA ALA A 27 11.59 -13.06 10.93
C ALA A 27 10.64 -13.68 11.98
N GLN A 28 10.73 -13.25 13.24
CA GLN A 28 9.85 -13.73 14.31
C GLN A 28 8.39 -13.33 14.06
N LEU A 29 8.14 -12.10 13.65
CA LEU A 29 6.78 -11.65 13.34
C LEU A 29 6.23 -12.33 12.08
N ALA A 30 7.06 -12.50 11.05
CA ALA A 30 6.69 -13.27 9.86
C ALA A 30 6.30 -14.72 10.22
N ALA A 31 7.07 -15.38 11.10
CA ALA A 31 6.77 -16.73 11.58
C ALA A 31 5.41 -16.79 12.31
N ARG A 32 5.10 -15.80 13.16
CA ARG A 32 3.79 -15.71 13.84
C ARG A 32 2.63 -15.50 12.87
N LEU A 33 2.88 -14.81 11.77
CA LEU A 33 1.91 -14.56 10.71
C LEU A 33 1.79 -15.73 9.71
N GLY A 34 2.63 -16.77 9.83
CA GLY A 34 2.67 -17.88 8.87
C GLY A 34 3.14 -17.48 7.48
N VAL A 35 3.98 -16.44 7.37
CA VAL A 35 4.52 -15.94 6.10
C VAL A 35 6.05 -15.95 6.11
N THR A 36 6.68 -15.82 4.93
CA THR A 36 8.13 -15.69 4.85
C THR A 36 8.61 -14.33 5.37
N GLN A 37 9.83 -14.27 5.90
CA GLN A 37 10.46 -13.00 6.33
C GLN A 37 10.44 -11.96 5.20
N GLN A 38 10.78 -12.36 3.97
CA GLN A 38 10.78 -11.47 2.82
C GLN A 38 9.39 -10.87 2.55
N SER A 39 8.33 -11.69 2.68
CA SER A 39 6.96 -11.21 2.50
C SER A 39 6.56 -10.21 3.58
N TYR A 40 7.00 -10.40 4.82
CA TYR A 40 6.79 -9.42 5.88
C TYR A 40 7.64 -8.16 5.69
N ALA A 41 8.89 -8.28 5.27
CA ALA A 41 9.76 -7.14 5.01
C ALA A 41 9.21 -6.22 3.90
N GLN A 42 8.64 -6.80 2.83
CA GLN A 42 7.96 -6.05 1.77
C GLN A 42 6.73 -5.30 2.31
N LEU A 43 5.97 -5.95 3.20
CA LEU A 43 4.83 -5.32 3.88
C LEU A 43 5.25 -4.17 4.79
N GLU A 44 6.29 -4.33 5.60
CA GLU A 44 6.82 -3.28 6.49
C GLU A 44 7.41 -2.11 5.68
N ALA A 45 8.01 -2.39 4.50
CA ALA A 45 8.55 -1.37 3.61
C ALA A 45 7.47 -0.54 2.91
N ASN A 46 6.35 -1.14 2.52
CA ASN A 46 5.23 -0.48 1.85
C ASN A 46 3.86 -0.97 2.38
N PRO A 47 3.42 -0.51 3.56
CA PRO A 47 2.15 -0.93 4.16
C PRO A 47 0.92 -0.40 3.42
N SER A 48 1.05 0.65 2.60
CA SER A 48 -0.07 1.16 1.78
C SER A 48 -0.46 0.24 0.62
N ALA A 49 0.46 -0.61 0.16
CA ALA A 49 0.21 -1.51 -0.96
C ALA A 49 -0.38 -2.87 -0.52
N VAL A 50 -0.52 -3.12 0.78
CA VAL A 50 -1.11 -4.36 1.29
C VAL A 50 -2.60 -4.20 1.55
N SER A 51 -3.34 -5.31 1.53
CA SER A 51 -4.75 -5.28 1.89
C SER A 51 -4.94 -4.86 3.35
N ILE A 52 -6.06 -4.18 3.62
CA ILE A 52 -6.47 -3.82 4.97
C ILE A 52 -6.54 -5.06 5.87
N GLU A 53 -7.10 -6.17 5.38
CA GLU A 53 -7.14 -7.43 6.13
C GLU A 53 -5.75 -7.89 6.60
N ARG A 54 -4.74 -7.80 5.71
CA ARG A 54 -3.37 -8.20 6.05
C ARG A 54 -2.74 -7.23 7.05
N LEU A 55 -3.00 -5.93 6.92
CA LEU A 55 -2.59 -4.92 7.90
C LEU A 55 -3.18 -5.24 9.29
N PHE A 56 -4.48 -5.54 9.38
CA PHE A 56 -5.13 -5.90 10.64
C PHE A 56 -4.56 -7.17 11.27
N LYS A 57 -4.22 -8.19 10.47
CA LYS A 57 -3.54 -9.39 10.99
C LYS A 57 -2.20 -9.05 11.65
N VAL A 58 -1.44 -8.12 11.06
CA VAL A 58 -0.16 -7.64 11.64
C VAL A 58 -0.42 -6.90 12.96
N LEU A 59 -1.37 -5.96 12.96
CA LEU A 59 -1.72 -5.18 14.16
C LEU A 59 -2.17 -6.10 15.31
N ASN A 60 -3.06 -7.05 15.05
CA ASN A 60 -3.53 -8.01 16.04
C ASN A 60 -2.39 -8.88 16.58
N THR A 61 -1.48 -9.32 15.71
CA THR A 61 -0.30 -10.11 16.12
C THR A 61 0.66 -9.31 17.00
N LEU A 62 0.72 -8.00 16.79
CA LEU A 62 1.48 -7.05 17.60
C LEU A 62 0.73 -6.59 18.86
N GLY A 63 -0.52 -7.00 19.07
CA GLY A 63 -1.36 -6.55 20.18
C GLY A 63 -1.83 -5.09 20.04
N VAL A 64 -1.80 -4.52 18.84
CA VAL A 64 -2.16 -3.14 18.54
C VAL A 64 -3.63 -3.07 18.12
N ARG A 65 -4.38 -2.14 18.70
CA ARG A 65 -5.77 -1.84 18.31
C ARG A 65 -5.79 -0.60 17.42
N MET A 66 -6.65 -0.63 16.40
CA MET A 66 -6.96 0.54 15.57
C MET A 66 -8.30 1.12 16.03
N THR A 67 -8.34 2.43 16.25
CA THR A 67 -9.54 3.17 16.61
C THR A 67 -9.85 4.19 15.51
N LEU A 68 -11.12 4.38 15.19
CA LEU A 68 -11.59 5.42 14.28
C LEU A 68 -12.23 6.50 15.14
N ASP A 69 -11.81 7.75 14.91
CA ASP A 69 -12.28 8.93 15.62
C ASP A 69 -12.88 9.89 14.58
N PRO A 70 -14.10 10.44 14.78
CA PRO A 70 -14.63 11.47 13.91
C PRO A 70 -13.65 12.63 13.80
N GLY A 71 -13.19 12.93 12.58
CA GLY A 71 -12.40 14.13 12.34
C GLY A 71 -13.31 15.36 12.47
N ALA A 72 -12.76 16.46 12.99
CA ALA A 72 -13.35 17.76 12.70
C ALA A 72 -13.26 17.93 11.17
N HIS A 73 -14.41 17.87 10.50
CA HIS A 73 -14.48 18.43 9.16
C HIS A 73 -14.17 19.91 9.34
N ASP A 74 -13.13 20.43 8.68
CA ASP A 74 -13.04 21.86 8.47
C ASP A 74 -14.35 22.24 7.76
N GLU A 75 -15.28 22.81 8.52
CA GLU A 75 -16.45 23.47 7.97
C GLU A 75 -15.88 24.42 6.92
N PRO A 76 -16.27 24.28 5.63
CA PRO A 76 -15.76 25.16 4.60
C PRO A 76 -16.10 26.56 5.08
N ALA A 77 -15.04 27.37 5.31
CA ALA A 77 -15.16 28.74 5.73
C ALA A 77 -16.36 29.34 5.02
N GLU A 78 -17.37 29.72 5.81
CA GLU A 78 -18.57 30.39 5.33
C GLU A 78 -18.14 31.33 4.21
N PHE A 79 -18.77 31.14 3.05
CA PHE A 79 -18.64 32.02 1.90
C PHE A 79 -18.56 33.43 2.44
N ALA A 80 -17.36 34.01 2.45
CA ALA A 80 -17.19 35.42 2.65
C ALA A 80 -17.86 36.05 1.44
N GLU A 81 -19.16 36.32 1.57
CA GLU A 81 -19.87 37.19 0.66
C GLU A 81 -19.07 38.49 0.69
N PRO A 82 -18.43 38.87 -0.43
CA PRO A 82 -17.78 40.16 -0.47
C PRO A 82 -18.90 41.18 -0.27
N ASP A 83 -18.78 42.00 0.77
CA ASP A 83 -19.65 43.12 1.06
C ASP A 83 -19.95 43.86 -0.26
N ALA A 84 -21.14 43.60 -0.78
CA ALA A 84 -21.70 44.32 -1.89
C ALA A 84 -22.24 45.62 -1.31
N ASP A 85 -21.39 46.62 -1.14
CA ASP A 85 -21.73 48.06 -1.06
C ASP A 85 -20.43 48.88 -0.96
N ALA A 86 -19.81 49.14 -2.12
CA ALA A 86 -18.97 50.31 -2.32
C ALA A 86 -19.41 50.96 -3.62
N ASP A 87 -20.21 52.01 -3.46
CA ASP A 87 -20.89 52.79 -4.48
C ASP A 87 -20.01 53.23 -5.65
N ALA A 88 -20.70 53.32 -6.78
CA ALA A 88 -20.24 53.76 -8.07
C ALA A 88 -19.89 55.25 -8.12
N ASP A 89 -18.90 55.60 -8.95
CA ASP A 89 -18.99 56.72 -9.89
C ASP A 89 -17.93 56.60 -11.03
N ALA A 90 -18.44 56.43 -12.26
CA ALA A 90 -18.00 56.90 -13.60
C ALA A 90 -16.50 56.89 -13.99
N ASP A 91 -16.05 56.53 -15.21
CA ASP A 91 -16.67 56.54 -16.53
C ASP A 91 -15.75 55.82 -17.57
N ALA A 92 -16.29 55.62 -18.78
CA ALA A 92 -15.63 55.34 -20.07
C ALA A 92 -15.34 53.89 -20.52
N ASP A 93 -16.34 53.36 -21.23
CA ASP A 93 -16.26 52.96 -22.66
C ASP A 93 -15.38 51.75 -23.07
N ALA A 94 -16.04 50.61 -23.36
CA ALA A 94 -16.02 49.98 -24.69
C ALA A 94 -16.74 48.61 -24.71
N GLY A 95 -17.68 48.45 -25.65
CA GLY A 95 -17.81 47.20 -26.40
C GLY A 95 -18.94 46.24 -26.03
N THR A 96 -20.16 46.56 -26.47
CA THR A 96 -21.29 45.62 -26.60
C THR A 96 -21.01 44.52 -27.63
N ALA A 97 -21.11 43.24 -27.24
CA ALA A 97 -21.49 42.16 -28.15
C ALA A 97 -22.08 40.96 -27.38
N ALA A 98 -23.40 40.89 -27.32
CA ALA A 98 -24.15 39.74 -26.84
C ALA A 98 -24.09 38.55 -27.82
N ARG A 99 -24.06 37.32 -27.29
CA ARG A 99 -25.09 36.26 -27.49
C ARG A 99 -24.61 34.85 -27.08
N LYS A 100 -25.33 34.26 -26.12
CA LYS A 100 -25.49 32.80 -25.86
C LYS A 100 -26.31 32.17 -27.03
N PRO A 101 -26.52 30.83 -27.16
CA PRO A 101 -26.12 29.72 -26.29
C PRO A 101 -25.67 28.41 -27.04
N ALA A 102 -25.43 27.36 -26.23
CA ALA A 102 -25.79 25.95 -26.46
C ALA A 102 -24.71 24.90 -26.84
N ALA A 103 -25.00 23.70 -26.33
CA ALA A 103 -24.61 22.36 -26.80
C ALA A 103 -23.31 21.73 -26.28
N SER A 104 -23.46 21.09 -25.11
CA SER A 104 -23.18 19.66 -24.89
C SER A 104 -22.59 18.89 -26.08
N LYS A 105 -21.37 18.36 -25.92
CA LYS A 105 -20.91 17.14 -26.59
C LYS A 105 -20.10 16.26 -25.63
N ARG A 106 -20.59 15.03 -25.49
CA ARG A 106 -19.96 13.90 -24.80
C ARG A 106 -18.88 13.24 -25.67
N LYS A 107 -17.79 12.81 -25.00
CA LYS A 107 -16.93 11.61 -25.19
C LYS A 107 -16.14 11.47 -26.52
N PRO A 108 -15.16 10.52 -26.67
CA PRO A 108 -14.53 9.62 -25.68
C PRO A 108 -12.98 9.49 -25.79
N GLU A 109 -12.45 8.61 -24.92
CA GLU A 109 -11.31 7.70 -25.16
C GLU A 109 -9.89 8.27 -25.35
N SER A 110 -9.09 8.20 -24.28
CA SER A 110 -7.64 8.02 -24.38
C SER A 110 -7.25 6.67 -23.77
N ALA A 111 -7.07 5.73 -24.70
CA ALA A 111 -5.98 4.79 -24.85
C ALA A 111 -5.33 4.14 -23.60
N ARG A 112 -5.41 2.80 -23.67
CA ARG A 112 -4.37 1.81 -23.38
C ARG A 112 -4.12 1.43 -21.93
N GLY A 113 -4.92 0.43 -21.53
CA GLY A 113 -4.58 -0.52 -20.49
C GLY A 113 -3.29 -1.28 -20.79
N VAL A 114 -2.49 -1.46 -19.73
CA VAL A 114 -1.42 -2.44 -19.64
C VAL A 114 -2.07 -3.79 -19.31
N THR A 115 -1.84 -4.78 -20.16
CA THR A 115 -2.40 -6.12 -20.04
C THR A 115 -1.79 -6.88 -18.87
N ALA A 116 -2.66 -7.42 -18.01
CA ALA A 116 -2.33 -8.44 -17.04
C ALA A 116 -2.19 -9.82 -17.70
N ALA A 117 -1.39 -10.66 -17.05
CA ALA A 117 -1.01 -12.03 -17.40
C ALA A 117 -2.18 -12.99 -17.73
N LYS A 118 -1.89 -14.03 -18.52
CA LYS A 118 -1.67 -15.42 -18.04
C LYS A 118 -1.90 -16.48 -19.13
N ALA A 119 -1.10 -17.55 -19.02
CA ALA A 119 -1.39 -18.96 -19.30
C ALA A 119 -0.68 -19.62 -20.50
N ALA A 120 0.11 -20.62 -20.11
CA ALA A 120 0.86 -21.56 -20.91
C ALA A 120 -0.03 -22.64 -21.55
N LYS A 121 0.40 -23.16 -22.72
CA LYS A 121 0.26 -24.58 -23.07
C LYS A 121 1.28 -24.98 -24.16
N ALA A 122 2.41 -25.53 -23.75
CA ALA A 122 3.28 -26.32 -24.63
C ALA A 122 2.99 -27.81 -24.38
N ARG A 123 2.78 -28.55 -25.47
CA ARG A 123 2.64 -30.01 -25.50
C ARG A 123 4.01 -30.61 -25.85
N THR A 124 4.48 -31.58 -25.09
CA THR A 124 5.41 -32.63 -25.55
C THR A 124 5.13 -33.91 -24.77
N GLY A 125 5.26 -35.04 -25.48
CA GLY A 125 4.67 -36.33 -25.16
C GLY A 125 5.44 -37.22 -24.17
N THR A 126 4.70 -38.21 -23.65
CA THR A 126 4.96 -39.67 -23.69
C THR A 126 6.41 -40.15 -23.86
N THR A 127 6.97 -41.14 -23.16
CA THR A 127 6.47 -42.32 -22.43
C THR A 127 7.55 -42.88 -21.48
N THR A 128 7.10 -43.72 -20.51
CA THR A 128 7.76 -44.92 -19.94
C THR A 128 9.02 -44.82 -19.06
N GLY A 129 8.93 -45.47 -17.89
CA GLY A 129 9.98 -46.43 -17.49
C GLY A 129 10.48 -46.41 -16.04
N ALA A 130 9.98 -47.35 -15.24
CA ALA A 130 10.74 -48.19 -14.30
C ALA A 130 11.53 -47.56 -13.12
N ALA A 131 10.91 -47.68 -11.94
CA ALA A 131 11.38 -48.44 -10.77
C ALA A 131 12.89 -48.72 -10.55
N ARG A 132 13.27 -48.49 -9.26
CA ARG A 132 14.37 -49.08 -8.45
C ARG A 132 15.76 -48.42 -8.51
N LYS A 133 16.15 -47.75 -7.42
CA LYS A 133 17.04 -48.26 -6.33
C LYS A 133 17.73 -47.08 -5.62
N ARG A 134 17.54 -46.97 -4.31
CA ARG A 134 18.52 -46.37 -3.38
C ARG A 134 19.64 -47.40 -3.17
N PRO A 135 20.89 -46.95 -2.92
CA PRO A 135 21.36 -47.10 -1.54
C PRO A 135 22.30 -45.98 -1.04
N ALA A 136 22.38 -45.98 0.29
CA ALA A 136 23.51 -45.65 1.18
C ALA A 136 23.97 -44.21 1.41
N ALA A 137 23.91 -43.88 2.71
CA ALA A 137 24.46 -42.76 3.44
C ALA A 137 25.93 -42.45 3.11
N ALA A 138 26.21 -41.18 2.86
CA ALA A 138 27.53 -40.58 3.02
C ALA A 138 27.51 -39.68 4.27
N THR A 139 28.51 -39.90 5.10
CA THR A 139 28.76 -39.38 6.46
C THR A 139 28.71 -37.85 6.55
N PRO A 140 28.16 -37.26 7.63
CA PRO A 140 28.15 -35.80 7.79
C PRO A 140 29.57 -35.27 8.07
N GLY A 141 30.06 -34.43 7.16
CA GLY A 141 31.26 -33.63 7.35
C GLY A 141 31.06 -32.60 8.47
N LYS A 142 32.10 -32.42 9.30
CA LYS A 142 32.15 -31.53 10.47
C LYS A 142 31.68 -30.10 10.16
N PRO A 143 30.97 -29.43 11.10
CA PRO A 143 30.57 -28.04 10.93
C PRO A 143 31.78 -27.12 10.97
N ARG A 144 31.98 -26.31 9.92
CA ARG A 144 32.92 -25.20 9.93
C ARG A 144 32.29 -24.07 10.73
N VAL A 145 32.80 -23.83 11.93
CA VAL A 145 32.53 -22.63 12.72
C VAL A 145 33.06 -21.42 11.95
N SER A 146 32.18 -20.62 11.36
CA SER A 146 32.50 -19.23 11.01
C SER A 146 31.85 -18.33 12.05
N LYS A 147 32.67 -17.95 13.02
CA LYS A 147 32.46 -16.81 13.91
C LYS A 147 32.68 -15.52 13.11
N ARG A 148 31.84 -14.52 13.38
CA ARG A 148 31.85 -13.08 12.98
C ARG A 148 30.61 -12.70 12.16
N GLU A 149 29.89 -11.62 12.44
CA GLU A 149 30.02 -10.55 13.43
C GLU A 149 28.64 -9.89 13.55
N ASP A 150 28.30 -9.41 14.74
CA ASP A 150 27.12 -8.61 15.02
C ASP A 150 27.17 -7.28 14.24
N TRP A 151 26.23 -7.12 13.30
CA TRP A 151 25.71 -5.82 12.85
C TRP A 151 24.25 -5.96 12.43
#